data_AF-A0A1C5UAN5-F1
#
_entry.id   AF-A0A1C5UAN5-F1
#
_cell.length_a   1.000
_cell.length_b   1.000
_cell.length_c   1.000
_cell.angle_alpha   90.00
_cell.angle_beta   90.00
_cell.angle_gamma   90.00
#
_symmetry.space_group_name_H-M   'P 1'
#
loop_
_entity.id
_entity.type
_entity.pdbx_description
1 polymer ?
#
loop_
_entity_poly.entity_id
_entity_poly.type
_entity_poly.pdbx_seq_one_letter_code
_entity_poly.pdbx_strand_id
1 'polypeptide(L)'
;MGLILPQKVKVKISSANWKHFEELGYKIPRKKGDKNKIVADTTAYINANVEDLSYRSHQLVEIKCDYCGKLDKLKYYDVYRQINGTVCNKICCSNPDCKKEKASYIRRFNVNKKTNITNTSYRDKDWLYNEYIILDKSAEQISEETGLNLRTLRQYIHDFGFTTKNGRKTKNITKEELYDLYIEQKMTTLEIGQFYNLGDTTIGALLKKYNIPIYSQSERMIDYYYEKGGIEKARKIANDEENRILASCRQQGISREEFTGFLTSENSRIRGRVEYFDWRKSVFERDNYTCQCCGQHGGKLNAHHIKNFSDNQDLRFDIDNGITLCFNCHSLKSEYGFHRLYGQHNNTKEQLDEYIKMRQEAVS
;
A
#
# COMPACT_ATOMS: atom_id res chain seq x y z
N MET A 1 15.75 -29.62 -27.01
CA MET A 1 14.77 -28.69 -27.64
C MET A 1 14.10 -29.41 -28.79
N GLY A 2 12.80 -29.23 -28.98
CA GLY A 2 12.00 -30.04 -29.90
C GLY A 2 12.30 -29.93 -31.41
N LEU A 3 13.26 -29.11 -31.86
CA LEU A 3 13.64 -29.06 -33.28
C LEU A 3 14.69 -30.13 -33.53
N ILE A 4 14.45 -30.97 -34.52
CA ILE A 4 15.36 -32.05 -34.87
C ILE A 4 16.44 -31.47 -35.77
N LEU A 5 17.68 -31.50 -35.30
CA LEU A 5 18.89 -31.10 -36.03
C LEU A 5 19.92 -32.24 -35.96
N PRO A 6 20.79 -32.39 -36.97
CA PRO A 6 20.80 -31.64 -38.24
C PRO A 6 19.63 -32.03 -39.15
N GLN A 7 19.10 -31.07 -39.92
CA GLN A 7 17.98 -31.29 -40.84
C GLN A 7 18.16 -30.45 -42.11
N LYS A 8 17.86 -31.05 -43.27
CA LYS A 8 17.85 -30.37 -44.57
C LYS A 8 16.46 -30.39 -45.17
N VAL A 9 16.06 -29.28 -45.78
CA VAL A 9 14.75 -29.13 -46.42
C VAL A 9 14.88 -28.58 -47.84
N LYS A 10 13.96 -29.03 -48.71
CA LYS A 10 13.90 -28.59 -50.10
C LYS A 10 13.13 -27.26 -50.18
N VAL A 11 13.83 -26.17 -50.44
CA VAL A 11 13.29 -24.80 -50.48
C VAL A 11 13.16 -24.32 -51.92
N LYS A 12 12.00 -23.76 -52.27
CA LYS A 12 11.80 -23.11 -53.57
C LYS A 12 12.49 -21.75 -53.60
N ILE A 13 13.28 -21.51 -54.64
CA ILE A 13 13.87 -20.19 -54.88
C ILE A 13 12.76 -19.23 -55.32
N SER A 14 12.74 -18.03 -54.75
CA SER A 14 11.81 -16.95 -55.08
C SER A 14 12.57 -15.65 -55.22
N SER A 15 11.94 -14.64 -55.83
CA SER A 15 12.51 -13.29 -55.94
C SER A 15 12.89 -12.68 -54.58
N ALA A 16 12.25 -13.12 -53.50
CA ALA A 16 12.44 -12.60 -52.15
C ALA A 16 13.53 -13.32 -51.33
N ASN A 17 13.87 -14.57 -51.64
CA ASN A 17 14.76 -15.39 -50.79
C ASN A 17 16.10 -15.77 -51.44
N TRP A 18 16.26 -15.63 -52.76
CA TRP A 18 17.43 -16.14 -53.46
C TRP A 18 18.73 -15.48 -52.97
N LYS A 19 18.68 -14.17 -52.70
CA LYS A 19 19.84 -13.39 -52.27
C LYS A 19 20.34 -13.82 -50.89
N HIS A 20 19.41 -14.10 -49.96
CA HIS A 20 19.71 -14.62 -48.62
C HIS A 20 20.52 -15.93 -48.69
N PHE A 21 20.10 -16.87 -49.52
CA PHE A 21 20.81 -18.14 -49.67
C PHE A 21 22.14 -17.98 -50.42
N GLU A 22 22.23 -17.07 -51.40
CA GLU A 22 23.51 -16.77 -52.06
C GLU A 22 24.53 -16.17 -51.10
N GLU A 23 24.12 -15.22 -50.26
CA GLU A 23 24.96 -14.60 -49.22
C GLU A 23 25.47 -15.65 -48.21
N LEU A 24 24.69 -16.70 -47.94
CA LEU A 24 25.09 -17.86 -47.12
C LEU A 24 25.93 -18.91 -47.87
N GLY A 25 26.28 -18.67 -49.15
CA GLY A 25 27.14 -19.53 -49.95
C GLY A 25 26.43 -20.67 -50.70
N TYR A 26 25.09 -20.69 -50.73
CA TYR A 26 24.36 -21.68 -51.51
C TYR A 26 24.43 -21.37 -53.01
N LYS A 27 24.63 -22.42 -53.82
CA LYS A 27 24.58 -22.31 -55.29
C LYS A 27 23.14 -22.08 -55.75
N ILE A 28 22.82 -20.85 -56.15
CA ILE A 28 21.49 -20.47 -56.63
C ILE A 28 21.36 -20.74 -58.14
N PRO A 29 20.41 -21.57 -58.57
CA PRO A 29 20.14 -21.78 -60.00
C PRO A 29 19.75 -20.47 -60.69
N ARG A 30 20.30 -20.24 -61.89
CA ARG A 30 20.08 -19.02 -62.68
C ARG A 30 19.42 -19.35 -64.03
N LYS A 31 18.62 -18.42 -64.55
CA LYS A 31 18.01 -18.50 -65.89
C LYS A 31 18.09 -17.16 -66.62
N LYS A 32 17.88 -17.16 -67.94
CA LYS A 32 17.75 -15.94 -68.72
C LYS A 32 16.36 -15.33 -68.52
N GLY A 33 16.29 -14.07 -68.12
CA GLY A 33 15.08 -13.26 -68.03
C GLY A 33 14.97 -12.24 -69.16
N ASP A 34 14.08 -11.27 -69.02
CA ASP A 34 13.85 -10.23 -70.03
C ASP A 34 15.11 -9.43 -70.34
N LYS A 35 15.29 -9.05 -71.61
CA LYS A 35 16.48 -8.34 -72.13
C LYS A 35 17.80 -9.08 -71.88
N ASN A 36 17.80 -10.42 -71.94
CA ASN A 36 18.99 -11.29 -71.75
C ASN A 36 19.67 -11.18 -70.37
N LYS A 37 19.00 -10.64 -69.35
CA LYS A 37 19.56 -10.56 -68.00
C LYS A 37 19.58 -11.94 -67.33
N ILE A 38 20.70 -12.33 -66.73
CA ILE A 38 20.78 -13.54 -65.91
C ILE A 38 20.13 -13.24 -64.56
N VAL A 39 19.08 -13.99 -64.22
CA VAL A 39 18.30 -13.82 -62.98
C VAL A 39 18.21 -15.14 -62.23
N ALA A 40 17.86 -15.09 -60.93
CA ALA A 40 17.59 -16.31 -60.16
C ALA A 40 16.40 -17.08 -60.74
N ASP A 41 16.53 -18.40 -60.85
CA ASP A 41 15.44 -19.25 -61.33
C ASP A 41 14.43 -19.52 -60.21
N THR A 42 13.33 -18.77 -60.23
CA THR A 42 12.20 -18.88 -59.30
C THR A 42 11.39 -20.18 -59.41
N THR A 43 11.73 -21.07 -60.35
CA THR A 43 11.11 -22.40 -60.46
C THR A 43 11.95 -23.50 -59.82
N ALA A 44 13.23 -23.22 -59.55
CA ALA A 44 14.16 -24.18 -59.00
C ALA A 44 14.04 -24.33 -57.48
N TYR A 45 14.59 -25.44 -56.98
CA TYR A 45 14.66 -25.76 -55.56
C TYR A 45 16.11 -26.00 -55.14
N ILE A 46 16.44 -25.63 -53.91
CA ILE A 46 17.72 -25.94 -53.26
C ILE A 46 17.49 -26.79 -52.01
N ASN A 47 18.47 -27.59 -51.61
CA ASN A 47 18.47 -28.26 -50.31
C ASN A 47 19.24 -27.38 -49.33
N ALA A 48 18.51 -26.72 -48.44
CA ALA A 48 19.08 -25.84 -47.41
C ALA A 48 19.07 -26.52 -46.04
N ASN A 49 20.07 -26.24 -45.21
CA ASN A 49 20.00 -26.59 -43.79
C ASN A 49 18.87 -25.79 -43.15
N VAL A 50 18.17 -26.41 -42.19
CA VAL A 50 17.08 -25.74 -41.47
C VAL A 50 17.57 -24.49 -40.72
N GLU A 51 18.80 -24.50 -40.22
CA GLU A 51 19.42 -23.36 -39.51
C GLU A 51 19.65 -22.14 -40.43
N ASP A 52 19.81 -22.38 -41.73
CA ASP A 52 20.05 -21.34 -42.74
C ASP A 52 18.75 -20.75 -43.31
N LEU A 53 17.59 -21.25 -42.87
CA LEU A 53 16.31 -20.69 -43.25
C LEU A 53 16.11 -19.31 -42.60
N SER A 54 15.62 -18.36 -43.40
CA SER A 54 15.13 -17.09 -42.85
C SER A 54 14.07 -17.33 -41.78
N TYR A 55 14.09 -16.52 -40.71
CA TYR A 55 13.15 -16.61 -39.60
C TYR A 55 11.67 -16.51 -40.01
N ARG A 56 11.35 -15.95 -41.19
CA ARG A 56 9.99 -15.87 -41.77
C ARG A 56 9.66 -17.01 -42.76
N SER A 57 10.51 -18.02 -42.86
CA SER A 57 10.33 -19.11 -43.81
C SER A 57 9.08 -19.92 -43.50
N HIS A 58 8.23 -20.11 -44.52
CA HIS A 58 7.04 -20.95 -44.43
C HIS A 58 7.34 -22.43 -44.71
N GLN A 59 8.61 -22.79 -44.92
CA GLN A 59 9.03 -24.15 -45.22
C GLN A 59 8.70 -25.08 -44.04
N LEU A 60 8.10 -26.24 -44.32
CA LEU A 60 7.82 -27.24 -43.29
C LEU A 60 9.12 -27.91 -42.84
N VAL A 61 9.29 -28.05 -41.52
CA VAL A 61 10.40 -28.72 -40.83
C VAL A 61 9.86 -29.74 -39.84
N GLU A 62 10.63 -30.80 -39.61
CA GLU A 62 10.31 -31.86 -38.66
C GLU A 62 10.70 -31.45 -37.24
N ILE A 63 9.79 -31.73 -36.30
CA ILE A 63 9.93 -31.45 -34.89
C ILE A 63 9.50 -32.64 -34.04
N LYS A 64 10.04 -32.73 -32.82
CA LYS A 64 9.54 -33.55 -31.72
C LYS A 64 8.87 -32.64 -30.69
N CYS A 65 7.59 -32.87 -30.42
CA CYS A 65 6.84 -32.07 -29.46
C CYS A 65 7.41 -32.21 -28.04
N ASP A 66 7.72 -31.10 -27.37
CA ASP A 66 8.23 -31.09 -26.00
C ASP A 66 7.14 -31.39 -24.94
N TYR A 67 5.88 -31.54 -25.35
CA TYR A 67 4.73 -31.84 -24.47
C TYR A 67 4.32 -33.31 -24.55
N CYS A 68 4.04 -33.81 -25.76
CA CYS A 68 3.59 -35.19 -25.96
C CYS A 68 4.67 -36.14 -26.51
N GLY A 69 5.87 -35.63 -26.83
CA GLY A 69 6.98 -36.43 -27.36
C GLY A 69 6.81 -36.93 -28.81
N LYS A 70 5.66 -36.69 -29.44
CA LYS A 70 5.36 -37.14 -30.81
C LYS A 70 6.03 -36.27 -31.88
N LEU A 71 6.33 -36.88 -33.03
CA LEU A 71 6.84 -36.19 -34.22
C LEU A 71 5.73 -35.44 -34.95
N ASP A 72 6.04 -34.25 -35.50
CA ASP A 72 5.12 -33.45 -36.32
C ASP A 72 5.89 -32.61 -37.36
N LYS A 73 5.17 -32.02 -38.33
CA LYS A 73 5.71 -31.11 -39.35
C LYS A 73 5.07 -29.73 -39.22
N LEU A 74 5.89 -28.71 -38.95
CA LEU A 74 5.45 -27.33 -38.76
C LEU A 74 6.22 -26.38 -39.65
N LYS A 75 5.65 -25.20 -39.97
CA LYS A 75 6.37 -24.16 -40.71
C LYS A 75 7.54 -23.66 -39.87
N TYR A 76 8.69 -23.44 -40.49
CA TYR A 76 9.89 -22.98 -39.79
C TYR A 76 9.66 -21.67 -39.04
N TYR A 77 8.90 -20.73 -39.61
CA TYR A 77 8.49 -19.51 -38.91
C TYR A 77 7.76 -19.80 -37.59
N ASP A 78 6.83 -20.77 -37.58
CA ASP A 78 6.11 -21.14 -36.38
C ASP A 78 7.04 -21.80 -35.36
N VAL A 79 7.97 -22.63 -35.82
CA VAL A 79 8.97 -23.28 -34.97
C VAL A 79 9.97 -22.27 -34.40
N TYR A 80 10.48 -21.37 -35.23
CA TYR A 80 11.40 -20.28 -34.87
C TYR A 80 10.77 -19.38 -33.82
N ARG A 81 9.50 -19.00 -33.97
CA ARG A 81 8.76 -18.21 -32.96
C ARG A 81 8.60 -18.95 -31.65
N GLN A 82 8.45 -20.27 -31.69
CA GLN A 82 8.33 -21.09 -30.50
C GLN A 82 9.66 -21.26 -29.78
N ILE A 83 10.77 -21.45 -30.50
CA ILE A 83 12.12 -21.56 -29.94
C ILE A 83 12.59 -20.23 -29.34
N ASN A 84 12.37 -19.13 -30.07
CA ASN A 84 12.76 -17.78 -29.64
C ASN A 84 11.68 -17.10 -28.78
N GLY A 85 10.73 -17.89 -28.25
CA GLY A 85 9.69 -17.40 -27.37
C GLY A 85 10.29 -16.95 -26.03
N THR A 86 10.07 -15.67 -25.67
CA THR A 86 10.61 -15.06 -24.44
C THR A 86 10.12 -15.70 -23.13
N VAL A 87 8.95 -16.35 -23.16
CA VAL A 87 8.30 -16.97 -22.00
C VAL A 87 8.46 -18.49 -21.98
N CYS A 88 8.50 -19.11 -23.16
CA CYS A 88 8.54 -20.56 -23.31
C CYS A 88 9.19 -20.90 -24.64
N ASN A 89 10.37 -21.51 -24.58
CA ASN A 89 11.14 -21.99 -25.74
C ASN A 89 10.82 -23.44 -26.13
N LYS A 90 9.86 -24.09 -25.44
CA LYS A 90 9.41 -25.46 -25.75
C LYS A 90 8.55 -25.49 -27.01
N ILE A 91 8.80 -26.43 -27.91
CA ILE A 91 8.11 -26.59 -29.20
C ILE A 91 6.88 -27.49 -29.02
N CYS A 92 5.73 -27.03 -29.49
CA CYS A 92 4.46 -27.72 -29.43
C CYS A 92 3.98 -28.05 -30.85
N CYS A 93 3.45 -29.27 -31.01
CA CYS A 93 2.87 -29.76 -32.26
C CYS A 93 1.48 -29.15 -32.56
N SER A 94 0.88 -29.58 -33.66
CA SER A 94 -0.42 -29.10 -34.13
C SER A 94 -1.61 -29.54 -33.25
N ASN A 95 -1.41 -30.52 -32.35
CA ASN A 95 -2.45 -31.08 -31.48
C ASN A 95 -3.06 -30.00 -30.55
N PRO A 96 -4.40 -29.82 -30.56
CA PRO A 96 -5.10 -28.89 -29.68
C PRO A 96 -4.77 -29.04 -28.20
N ASP A 97 -4.58 -30.25 -27.68
CA ASP A 97 -4.34 -30.47 -26.26
C ASP A 97 -2.92 -30.04 -25.86
N CYS A 98 -1.92 -30.33 -26.69
CA CYS A 98 -0.56 -29.81 -26.49
C CYS A 98 -0.54 -28.28 -26.62
N LYS A 99 -1.36 -27.70 -27.50
CA LYS A 99 -1.50 -26.23 -27.63
C LYS A 99 -2.14 -25.63 -26.38
N LYS A 100 -3.18 -26.26 -25.82
CA LYS A 100 -3.82 -25.84 -24.56
C LYS A 100 -2.86 -25.94 -23.38
N GLU A 101 -2.07 -27.03 -23.31
CA GLU A 101 -1.08 -27.25 -22.26
C GLU A 101 0.03 -26.21 -22.32
N LYS A 102 0.59 -25.96 -23.52
CA LYS A 102 1.53 -24.86 -23.76
C LYS A 102 0.94 -23.51 -23.37
N ALA A 103 -0.30 -23.23 -23.77
CA ALA A 103 -0.98 -21.99 -23.40
C ALA A 103 -1.25 -21.90 -21.88
N SER A 104 -1.48 -23.02 -21.20
CA SER A 104 -1.61 -23.10 -19.73
C SER A 104 -0.27 -22.83 -19.04
N TYR A 105 0.83 -23.42 -19.52
CA TYR A 105 2.18 -23.15 -19.04
C TYR A 105 2.56 -21.68 -19.20
N ILE A 106 2.35 -21.09 -20.38
CA ILE A 106 2.58 -19.67 -20.64
C ILE A 106 1.68 -18.80 -19.75
N ARG A 107 0.42 -19.17 -19.53
CA ARG A 107 -0.48 -18.46 -18.60
C ARG A 107 0.01 -18.55 -17.16
N ARG A 108 0.43 -19.71 -16.65
CA ARG A 108 0.99 -19.85 -15.30
C ARG A 108 2.29 -19.07 -15.14
N PHE A 109 3.18 -19.10 -16.13
CA PHE A 109 4.39 -18.30 -16.13
C PHE A 109 4.06 -16.80 -16.18
N ASN A 110 3.09 -16.38 -17.00
CA ASN A 110 2.63 -14.99 -17.06
C ASN A 110 1.78 -14.58 -15.86
N VAL A 111 1.19 -15.50 -15.09
CA VAL A 111 0.57 -15.23 -13.79
C VAL A 111 1.66 -15.05 -12.73
N ASN A 112 2.69 -15.89 -12.76
CA ASN A 112 3.90 -15.73 -11.93
C ASN A 112 4.75 -14.50 -12.33
N LYS A 113 4.59 -14.01 -13.57
CA LYS A 113 5.13 -12.75 -14.08
C LYS A 113 4.13 -11.59 -13.91
N LYS A 114 2.82 -11.81 -13.79
CA LYS A 114 1.86 -10.81 -13.28
C LYS A 114 2.11 -10.52 -11.80
N THR A 115 2.55 -11.52 -11.05
CA THR A 115 3.10 -11.32 -9.71
C THR A 115 4.54 -10.76 -9.73
N ASN A 116 5.16 -10.58 -10.91
CA ASN A 116 6.51 -10.04 -11.11
C ASN A 116 6.66 -9.28 -12.47
N ILE A 117 5.85 -8.23 -12.75
CA ILE A 117 5.80 -7.36 -13.97
C ILE A 117 4.59 -7.57 -14.94
N THR A 118 3.50 -6.88 -14.58
CA THR A 118 2.46 -6.18 -15.36
C THR A 118 2.04 -6.72 -16.74
N ASN A 119 0.98 -7.52 -16.73
CA ASN A 119 0.10 -7.77 -17.89
C ASN A 119 -0.67 -6.51 -18.25
N THR A 120 -0.11 -5.81 -19.19
CA THR A 120 -0.62 -4.58 -19.75
C THR A 120 -1.55 -4.92 -20.93
N SER A 121 -2.75 -5.41 -20.59
CA SER A 121 -3.81 -5.66 -21.56
C SER A 121 -4.58 -4.35 -21.73
N TYR A 122 -4.53 -3.72 -22.90
CA TYR A 122 -5.36 -2.53 -23.19
C TYR A 122 -6.88 -2.78 -23.14
N ARG A 123 -7.27 -4.06 -23.10
CA ARG A 123 -8.65 -4.50 -22.83
C ARG A 123 -8.95 -4.64 -21.33
N ASP A 124 -7.91 -4.58 -20.51
CA ASP A 124 -8.03 -4.46 -19.07
C ASP A 124 -8.33 -2.99 -18.78
N LYS A 125 -9.57 -2.76 -18.34
CA LYS A 125 -10.09 -1.45 -18.02
C LYS A 125 -9.16 -0.72 -17.06
N ASP A 126 -8.60 -1.42 -16.07
CA ASP A 126 -7.81 -0.79 -15.02
C ASP A 126 -6.40 -0.44 -15.52
N TRP A 127 -5.81 -1.26 -16.39
CA TRP A 127 -4.54 -0.90 -17.02
C TRP A 127 -4.68 0.29 -17.97
N LEU A 128 -5.71 0.29 -18.82
CA LEU A 128 -5.92 1.39 -19.77
C LEU A 128 -6.29 2.68 -19.03
N TYR A 129 -7.04 2.60 -17.93
CA TYR A 129 -7.29 3.71 -17.02
C TYR A 129 -5.98 4.23 -16.41
N ASN A 130 -5.09 3.35 -15.97
CA ASN A 130 -3.81 3.76 -15.39
C ASN A 130 -2.89 4.44 -16.41
N GLU A 131 -2.71 3.92 -17.63
CA GLU A 131 -1.86 4.61 -18.62
C GLU A 131 -2.50 5.91 -19.14
N TYR A 132 -3.81 5.90 -19.42
CA TYR A 132 -4.48 7.02 -20.07
C TYR A 132 -4.91 8.13 -19.10
N ILE A 133 -5.31 7.78 -17.87
CA ILE A 133 -5.78 8.74 -16.85
C ILE A 133 -4.72 8.98 -15.77
N ILE A 134 -4.12 7.95 -15.19
CA ILE A 134 -3.20 8.11 -14.04
C ILE A 134 -1.81 8.57 -14.48
N LEU A 135 -1.25 7.99 -15.54
CA LEU A 135 0.06 8.37 -16.10
C LEU A 135 -0.04 9.54 -17.09
N ASP A 136 -1.24 10.07 -17.30
CA ASP A 136 -1.56 11.17 -18.21
C ASP A 136 -0.89 11.05 -19.60
N LYS A 137 -0.85 9.84 -20.18
CA LYS A 137 -0.35 9.63 -21.55
C LYS A 137 -1.46 9.78 -22.58
N SER A 138 -1.20 10.48 -23.69
CA SER A 138 -2.19 10.61 -24.76
C SER A 138 -2.47 9.25 -25.41
N ALA A 139 -3.61 9.11 -26.09
CA ALA A 139 -3.91 7.86 -26.78
C ALA A 139 -2.85 7.57 -27.86
N GLU A 140 -2.27 8.60 -28.48
CA GLU A 140 -1.18 8.52 -29.45
C GLU A 140 0.11 7.98 -28.81
N GLN A 141 0.50 8.51 -27.65
CA GLN A 141 1.70 8.06 -26.92
C GLN A 141 1.56 6.59 -26.48
N ILE A 142 0.39 6.21 -25.95
CA ILE A 142 0.13 4.82 -25.57
C ILE A 142 0.15 3.93 -26.81
N SER A 143 -0.44 4.38 -27.92
CA SER A 143 -0.45 3.66 -29.20
C SER A 143 0.97 3.43 -29.73
N GLU A 144 1.87 4.41 -29.62
CA GLU A 144 3.27 4.32 -30.04
C GLU A 144 4.11 3.42 -29.12
N GLU A 145 3.98 3.59 -27.80
CA GLU A 145 4.74 2.84 -26.79
C GLU A 145 4.37 1.35 -26.77
N THR A 146 3.08 1.06 -26.98
CA THR A 146 2.55 -0.31 -26.93
C THR A 146 2.40 -0.95 -28.32
N GLY A 147 2.56 -0.17 -29.39
CA GLY A 147 2.35 -0.59 -30.78
C GLY A 147 0.90 -0.89 -31.14
N LEU A 148 -0.07 -0.40 -30.36
CA LEU A 148 -1.50 -0.63 -30.59
C LEU A 148 -2.05 0.26 -31.71
N ASN A 149 -3.20 -0.12 -32.28
CA ASN A 149 -3.89 0.71 -33.27
C ASN A 149 -4.66 1.85 -32.58
N LEU A 150 -4.31 3.10 -32.87
CA LEU A 150 -4.88 4.29 -32.23
C LEU A 150 -6.42 4.36 -32.27
N ARG A 151 -7.05 4.00 -33.39
CA ARG A 151 -8.52 4.01 -33.51
C ARG A 151 -9.16 2.98 -32.57
N THR A 152 -8.54 1.80 -32.46
CA THR A 152 -8.98 0.73 -31.57
C THR A 152 -8.83 1.14 -30.10
N LEU A 153 -7.70 1.75 -29.74
CA LEU A 153 -7.47 2.27 -28.40
C LEU A 153 -8.49 3.33 -28.00
N ARG A 154 -8.79 4.29 -28.89
CA ARG A 154 -9.82 5.32 -28.65
C ARG A 154 -11.22 4.73 -28.48
N GLN A 155 -11.56 3.67 -29.21
CA GLN A 155 -12.83 2.97 -29.05
C GLN A 155 -12.94 2.33 -27.65
N TYR A 156 -11.89 1.64 -27.17
CA TYR A 156 -11.89 1.08 -25.82
C TYR A 156 -11.94 2.14 -24.71
N ILE A 157 -11.25 3.28 -24.89
CA ILE A 157 -11.33 4.43 -23.98
C ILE A 157 -12.79 4.91 -23.86
N HIS A 158 -13.48 5.03 -24.99
CA HIS A 158 -14.89 5.40 -25.04
C HIS A 158 -15.80 4.34 -24.41
N ASP A 159 -15.66 3.07 -24.80
CA ASP A 159 -16.53 1.97 -24.36
C ASP A 159 -16.40 1.66 -22.86
N PHE A 160 -15.21 1.88 -22.29
CA PHE A 160 -14.98 1.78 -20.85
C PHE A 160 -15.44 3.01 -20.06
N GLY A 161 -15.90 4.05 -20.75
CA GLY A 161 -16.40 5.27 -20.14
C GLY A 161 -15.31 6.16 -19.58
N PHE A 162 -14.08 6.05 -20.09
CA PHE A 162 -13.01 7.00 -19.78
C PHE A 162 -13.33 8.28 -20.55
N THR A 163 -14.01 9.20 -19.87
CA THR A 163 -14.26 10.54 -20.41
C THR A 163 -12.92 11.12 -20.86
N THR A 164 -12.88 11.67 -22.08
CA THR A 164 -11.72 12.32 -22.70
C THR A 164 -10.89 13.09 -21.68
N LYS A 165 -9.57 13.20 -21.88
CA LYS A 165 -8.65 13.93 -21.00
C LYS A 165 -9.02 15.39 -20.66
N ASN A 166 -10.10 15.91 -21.21
CA ASN A 166 -10.70 17.20 -20.86
C ASN A 166 -12.20 17.09 -20.48
N GLY A 167 -12.63 15.96 -19.93
CA GLY A 167 -14.02 15.53 -19.96
C GLY A 167 -14.67 15.14 -18.63
N ARG A 168 -14.02 15.38 -17.48
CA ARG A 168 -14.71 15.61 -16.19
C ARG A 168 -13.92 16.68 -15.46
N LYS A 169 -14.40 17.91 -15.59
CA LYS A 169 -13.94 19.13 -14.91
C LYS A 169 -13.29 18.79 -13.57
N THR A 170 -12.01 19.13 -13.37
CA THR A 170 -11.66 19.78 -12.11
C THR A 170 -12.65 20.93 -11.99
N LYS A 171 -13.69 20.80 -11.17
CA LYS A 171 -14.45 22.00 -10.77
C LYS A 171 -13.41 22.86 -10.07
N ASN A 172 -12.97 23.91 -10.76
CA ASN A 172 -11.86 24.80 -10.40
C ASN A 172 -11.94 25.17 -8.92
N ILE A 173 -11.26 24.42 -8.05
CA ILE A 173 -10.96 24.92 -6.71
C ILE A 173 -9.91 25.97 -6.95
N THR A 174 -10.25 27.24 -6.71
CA THR A 174 -9.27 28.32 -6.83
C THR A 174 -8.21 28.20 -5.75
N LYS A 175 -7.09 28.91 -5.91
CA LYS A 175 -6.06 28.94 -4.86
C LYS A 175 -6.65 29.48 -3.56
N GLU A 176 -7.51 30.48 -3.66
CA GLU A 176 -8.15 31.17 -2.55
C GLU A 176 -9.14 30.24 -1.83
N GLU A 177 -9.98 29.52 -2.58
CA GLU A 177 -10.91 28.52 -2.03
C GLU A 177 -10.17 27.37 -1.35
N LEU A 178 -9.10 26.85 -1.98
CA LEU A 178 -8.33 25.77 -1.38
C LEU A 178 -7.60 26.22 -0.12
N TYR A 179 -7.10 27.46 -0.11
CA TYR A 179 -6.46 28.06 1.05
C TYR A 179 -7.45 28.24 2.20
N ASP A 180 -8.63 28.80 1.95
CA ASP A 180 -9.67 28.96 2.95
C ASP A 180 -10.08 27.62 3.57
N LEU A 181 -10.38 26.61 2.74
CA LEU A 181 -10.79 25.30 3.23
C LEU A 181 -9.69 24.58 4.03
N TYR A 182 -8.43 24.66 3.56
CA TYR A 182 -7.33 23.90 4.15
C TYR A 182 -6.65 24.61 5.33
N ILE A 183 -6.42 25.92 5.23
CA ILE A 183 -5.67 26.71 6.21
C ILE A 183 -6.60 27.36 7.24
N GLU A 184 -7.69 27.99 6.79
CA GLU A 184 -8.60 28.75 7.68
C GLU A 184 -9.64 27.83 8.32
N GLN A 185 -10.30 26.97 7.52
CA GLN A 185 -11.31 26.02 7.99
C GLN A 185 -10.71 24.67 8.46
N LYS A 186 -9.39 24.49 8.36
CA LYS A 186 -8.64 23.31 8.83
C LYS A 186 -9.18 21.97 8.30
N MET A 187 -9.78 21.95 7.11
CA MET A 187 -10.26 20.70 6.50
C MET A 187 -9.09 19.82 6.07
N THR A 188 -9.19 18.52 6.31
CA THR A 188 -8.19 17.55 5.84
C THR A 188 -8.29 17.39 4.32
N THR A 189 -7.20 16.96 3.68
CA THR A 189 -7.20 16.67 2.24
C THR A 189 -8.24 15.62 1.84
N LEU A 190 -8.58 14.71 2.75
CA LEU A 190 -9.64 13.71 2.57
C LEU A 190 -11.03 14.33 2.62
N GLU A 191 -11.32 15.18 3.60
CA GLU A 191 -12.62 15.87 3.72
C GLU A 191 -12.85 16.81 2.53
N ILE A 192 -11.83 17.59 2.14
CA ILE A 192 -11.89 18.44 0.94
C ILE A 192 -12.08 17.57 -0.30
N GLY A 193 -11.37 16.44 -0.39
CA GLY A 193 -11.53 15.47 -1.45
C GLY A 193 -12.98 14.99 -1.54
N GLN A 194 -13.55 14.49 -0.45
CA GLN A 194 -14.94 14.04 -0.40
C GLN A 194 -15.94 15.14 -0.78
N PHE A 195 -15.74 16.36 -0.29
CA PHE A 195 -16.60 17.50 -0.58
C PHE A 195 -16.64 17.83 -2.09
N TYR A 196 -15.49 17.73 -2.76
CA TYR A 196 -15.38 17.96 -4.21
C TYR A 196 -15.49 16.67 -5.05
N ASN A 197 -15.73 15.52 -4.42
CA ASN A 197 -15.71 14.20 -5.04
C ASN A 197 -14.38 13.92 -5.80
N LEU A 198 -13.27 14.26 -5.16
CA LEU A 198 -11.88 14.08 -5.59
C LEU A 198 -11.13 13.18 -4.60
N GLY A 199 -10.02 12.58 -5.06
CA GLY A 199 -9.09 11.90 -4.17
C GLY A 199 -8.32 12.88 -3.28
N ASP A 200 -7.97 12.47 -2.07
CA ASP A 200 -7.12 13.23 -1.14
C ASP A 200 -5.73 13.53 -1.73
N THR A 201 -5.20 12.61 -2.52
CA THR A 201 -3.97 12.77 -3.33
C THR A 201 -4.09 13.89 -4.35
N THR A 202 -5.26 14.07 -4.97
CA THR A 202 -5.54 15.16 -5.90
C THR A 202 -5.51 16.51 -5.18
N ILE A 203 -6.11 16.60 -3.99
CA ILE A 203 -6.04 17.81 -3.16
C ILE A 203 -4.60 18.11 -2.75
N GLY A 204 -3.84 17.09 -2.34
CA GLY A 204 -2.41 17.23 -2.05
C GLY A 204 -1.59 17.76 -3.23
N ALA A 205 -1.91 17.34 -4.46
CA ALA A 205 -1.27 17.86 -5.67
C ALA A 205 -1.65 19.33 -5.94
N LEU A 206 -2.90 19.74 -5.69
CA LEU A 206 -3.33 21.13 -5.82
C LEU A 206 -2.67 22.06 -4.80
N LEU A 207 -2.54 21.62 -3.54
CA LEU A 207 -1.81 22.36 -2.51
C LEU A 207 -0.37 22.67 -2.94
N LYS A 208 0.33 21.66 -3.49
CA LYS A 208 1.68 21.83 -4.05
C LYS A 208 1.68 22.79 -5.25
N LYS A 209 0.74 22.61 -6.19
CA LYS A 209 0.63 23.45 -7.39
C LYS A 209 0.42 24.93 -7.05
N TYR A 210 -0.38 25.24 -6.03
CA TYR A 210 -0.66 26.60 -5.60
C TYR A 210 0.32 27.16 -4.57
N ASN A 211 1.33 26.37 -4.18
CA ASN A 211 2.32 26.70 -3.16
C ASN A 211 1.67 27.06 -1.82
N ILE A 212 0.69 26.26 -1.40
CA ILE A 212 0.02 26.36 -0.09
C ILE A 212 0.79 25.46 0.90
N PRO A 213 1.13 25.94 2.11
CA PRO A 213 1.87 25.16 3.09
C PRO A 213 1.16 23.85 3.43
N ILE A 214 1.90 22.73 3.40
CA ILE A 214 1.37 21.41 3.76
C ILE A 214 1.86 21.07 5.15
N TYR A 215 0.95 21.09 6.13
CA TYR A 215 1.22 20.63 7.48
C TYR A 215 1.75 19.20 7.51
N SER A 216 2.79 19.00 8.33
CA SER A 216 3.30 17.68 8.67
C SER A 216 2.22 16.82 9.33
N GLN A 217 2.44 15.52 9.39
CA GLN A 217 1.52 14.61 10.08
C GLN A 217 1.27 15.07 11.52
N SER A 218 2.33 15.46 12.24
CA SER A 218 2.23 15.89 13.63
C SER A 218 1.38 17.14 13.82
N GLU A 219 1.55 18.13 12.94
CA GLU A 219 0.77 19.38 12.98
C GLU A 219 -0.71 19.12 12.70
N ARG A 220 -1.05 18.32 11.68
CA ARG A 220 -2.45 17.97 11.40
C ARG A 220 -3.12 17.19 12.53
N MET A 221 -2.35 16.34 13.23
CA MET A 221 -2.89 15.55 14.34
C MET A 221 -3.22 16.43 15.55
N ILE A 222 -2.52 17.55 15.76
CA ILE A 222 -2.84 18.50 16.84
C ILE A 222 -4.23 19.10 16.60
N ASP A 223 -4.48 19.67 15.42
CA ASP A 223 -5.78 20.26 15.08
C ASP A 223 -6.90 19.20 15.17
N TYR A 224 -6.66 17.97 14.69
CA TYR A 224 -7.63 16.88 14.79
C TYR A 224 -7.99 16.55 16.24
N TYR A 225 -6.99 16.37 17.11
CA TYR A 225 -7.24 15.98 18.49
C TYR A 225 -7.85 17.12 19.30
N TYR A 226 -7.34 18.35 19.19
CA TYR A 226 -7.71 19.44 20.08
C TYR A 226 -8.78 20.39 19.52
N GLU A 227 -8.85 20.61 18.20
CA GLU A 227 -9.82 21.55 17.60
C GLU A 227 -11.04 20.84 17.00
N LYS A 228 -10.86 19.67 16.37
CA LYS A 228 -11.94 18.89 15.75
C LYS A 228 -12.57 17.83 16.66
N GLY A 229 -12.25 17.85 17.94
CA GLY A 229 -12.81 16.96 18.94
C GLY A 229 -12.38 15.48 18.82
N GLY A 230 -11.26 15.22 18.14
CA GLY A 230 -10.70 13.89 18.00
C GLY A 230 -10.28 13.30 19.34
N ILE A 231 -9.88 14.14 20.30
CA ILE A 231 -9.53 13.71 21.66
C ILE A 231 -10.76 13.22 22.42
N GLU A 232 -11.93 13.84 22.28
CA GLU A 232 -13.19 13.37 22.87
C GLU A 232 -13.60 12.03 22.25
N LYS A 233 -13.41 11.87 20.94
CA LYS A 233 -13.69 10.59 20.26
C LYS A 233 -12.77 9.48 20.76
N ALA A 234 -11.47 9.76 20.86
CA ALA A 234 -10.48 8.83 21.42
C ALA A 234 -10.80 8.49 22.89
N ARG A 235 -11.17 9.49 23.70
CA ARG A 235 -11.65 9.33 25.08
C ARG A 235 -12.87 8.42 25.15
N LYS A 236 -13.88 8.66 24.32
CA LYS A 236 -15.10 7.84 24.27
C LYS A 236 -14.79 6.38 23.94
N ILE A 237 -13.93 6.14 22.95
CA ILE A 237 -13.49 4.79 22.58
C ILE A 237 -12.71 4.14 23.74
N ALA A 238 -11.79 4.88 24.35
CA ALA A 238 -11.01 4.41 25.49
C ALA A 238 -11.89 4.12 26.71
N ASN A 239 -13.03 4.81 26.84
CA ASN A 239 -14.01 4.70 27.91
C ASN A 239 -15.13 3.68 27.69
N ASP A 240 -15.22 3.12 26.49
CA ASP A 240 -16.20 2.10 26.16
C ASP A 240 -15.88 0.78 26.86
N GLU A 241 -16.78 0.34 27.75
CA GLU A 241 -16.58 -0.85 28.57
C GLU A 241 -16.56 -2.13 27.73
N GLU A 242 -17.35 -2.19 26.67
CA GLU A 242 -17.39 -3.36 25.79
C GLU A 242 -16.07 -3.52 25.01
N ASN A 243 -15.51 -2.44 24.46
CA ASN A 243 -14.18 -2.47 23.83
C ASN A 243 -13.08 -2.95 24.80
N ARG A 244 -13.18 -2.59 26.08
CA ARG A 244 -12.25 -3.05 27.13
C ARG A 244 -12.44 -4.53 27.44
N ILE A 245 -13.69 -4.99 27.54
CA ILE A 245 -14.01 -6.41 27.72
C ILE A 245 -13.42 -7.20 26.55
N LEU A 246 -13.69 -6.78 25.30
CA LEU A 246 -13.16 -7.43 24.11
C LEU A 246 -11.62 -7.42 24.07
N ALA A 247 -10.99 -6.33 24.50
CA ALA A 247 -9.53 -6.28 24.65
C ALA A 247 -9.01 -7.27 25.70
N SER A 248 -9.69 -7.40 26.83
CA SER A 248 -9.34 -8.37 27.87
C SER A 248 -9.57 -9.81 27.40
N CYS A 249 -10.68 -10.09 26.70
CA CYS A 249 -10.96 -11.39 26.09
C CYS A 249 -9.83 -11.82 25.15
N ARG A 250 -9.38 -10.90 24.27
CA ARG A 250 -8.23 -11.15 23.37
C ARG A 250 -6.94 -11.45 24.14
N GLN A 251 -6.69 -10.76 25.25
CA GLN A 251 -5.50 -11.01 26.09
C GLN A 251 -5.58 -12.35 26.83
N GLN A 252 -6.77 -12.72 27.29
CA GLN A 252 -7.02 -13.98 27.99
C GLN A 252 -7.18 -15.17 27.03
N GLY A 253 -7.35 -14.92 25.72
CA GLY A 253 -7.59 -15.96 24.73
C GLY A 253 -8.97 -16.61 24.83
N ILE A 254 -9.96 -15.89 25.38
CA ILE A 254 -11.32 -16.38 25.61
C ILE A 254 -12.33 -15.65 24.72
N SER A 255 -13.49 -16.25 24.51
CA SER A 255 -14.62 -15.61 23.85
C SER A 255 -15.32 -14.58 24.75
N ARG A 256 -16.19 -13.77 24.15
CA ARG A 256 -16.98 -12.76 24.89
C ARG A 256 -17.98 -13.42 25.84
N GLU A 257 -18.47 -14.60 25.50
CA GLU A 257 -19.41 -15.42 26.25
C GLU A 257 -18.75 -16.08 27.48
N GLU A 258 -17.45 -16.39 27.38
CA GLU A 258 -16.64 -16.96 28.47
C GLU A 258 -16.11 -15.90 29.45
N PHE A 259 -16.36 -14.61 29.19
CA PHE A 259 -15.84 -13.52 30.01
C PHE A 259 -16.55 -13.45 31.37
N THR A 260 -15.84 -13.87 32.42
CA THR A 260 -16.31 -13.81 33.81
C THR A 260 -15.83 -12.57 34.57
N GLY A 261 -14.82 -11.88 34.04
CA GLY A 261 -14.30 -10.65 34.62
C GLY A 261 -12.88 -10.33 34.15
N PHE A 262 -12.38 -9.17 34.58
CA PHE A 262 -11.01 -8.76 34.31
C PHE A 262 -10.06 -9.36 35.34
N LEU A 263 -8.83 -9.70 34.91
CA LEU A 263 -7.76 -10.19 35.77
C LEU A 263 -7.25 -9.14 36.78
N THR A 264 -7.38 -7.85 36.46
CA THR A 264 -6.93 -6.75 37.31
C THR A 264 -8.08 -6.18 38.13
N SER A 265 -7.76 -5.79 39.36
CA SER A 265 -8.73 -5.14 40.26
C SER A 265 -9.34 -3.91 39.61
N GLU A 266 -10.61 -3.64 39.92
CA GLU A 266 -11.31 -2.45 39.43
C GLU A 266 -10.51 -1.17 39.73
N ASN A 267 -9.99 -1.04 40.94
CA ASN A 267 -9.18 0.11 41.34
C ASN A 267 -7.93 0.30 40.46
N SER A 268 -7.28 -0.79 40.04
CA SER A 268 -6.16 -0.72 39.10
C SER A 268 -6.62 -0.29 37.71
N ARG A 269 -7.77 -0.80 37.24
CA ARG A 269 -8.34 -0.43 35.93
C ARG A 269 -8.74 1.04 35.88
N ILE A 270 -9.41 1.54 36.92
CA ILE A 270 -9.87 2.93 37.00
C ILE A 270 -8.70 3.91 36.97
N ARG A 271 -7.58 3.59 37.64
CA ARG A 271 -6.36 4.40 37.58
C ARG A 271 -5.68 4.44 36.21
N GLY A 272 -5.98 3.48 35.34
CA GLY A 272 -5.55 3.47 33.94
C GLY A 272 -6.50 4.21 32.99
N ARG A 273 -7.62 4.77 33.48
CA ARG A 273 -8.59 5.48 32.66
C ARG A 273 -8.16 6.92 32.37
N VAL A 274 -8.72 7.50 31.32
CA VAL A 274 -8.39 8.87 30.89
C VAL A 274 -8.82 9.89 31.94
N GLU A 275 -9.94 9.65 32.63
CA GLU A 275 -10.45 10.48 33.73
C GLU A 275 -9.44 10.58 34.88
N TYR A 276 -8.72 9.50 35.19
CA TYR A 276 -7.67 9.54 36.22
C TYR A 276 -6.48 10.39 35.77
N PHE A 277 -6.11 10.31 34.50
CA PHE A 277 -5.05 11.14 33.93
C PHE A 277 -5.44 12.62 33.92
N ASP A 278 -6.65 12.93 33.48
CA ASP A 278 -7.20 14.29 33.44
C ASP A 278 -7.30 14.87 34.86
N TRP A 279 -7.86 14.11 35.81
CA TRP A 279 -7.89 14.49 37.23
C TRP A 279 -6.48 14.79 37.78
N ARG A 280 -5.52 13.88 37.54
CA ARG A 280 -4.13 14.06 38.00
C ARG A 280 -3.51 15.33 37.42
N LYS A 281 -3.75 15.60 36.13
CA LYS A 281 -3.29 16.81 35.44
C LYS A 281 -3.93 18.05 36.05
N SER A 282 -5.25 18.06 36.25
CA SER A 282 -5.96 19.20 36.85
C SER A 282 -5.51 19.50 38.28
N VAL A 283 -5.22 18.48 39.10
CA VAL A 283 -4.65 18.67 40.44
C VAL A 283 -3.28 19.35 40.36
N PHE A 284 -2.42 18.92 39.43
CA PHE A 284 -1.11 19.55 39.23
C PHE A 284 -1.22 20.98 38.71
N GLU A 285 -2.11 21.24 37.75
CA GLU A 285 -2.32 22.58 37.21
C GLU A 285 -2.88 23.55 38.27
N ARG A 286 -3.85 23.10 39.08
CA ARG A 286 -4.37 23.87 40.23
C ARG A 286 -3.26 24.26 41.20
N ASP A 287 -2.40 23.30 41.52
CA ASP A 287 -1.30 23.48 42.46
C ASP A 287 -0.06 24.13 41.83
N ASN A 288 -0.17 24.64 40.60
CA ASN A 288 0.93 25.19 39.80
C ASN A 288 2.17 24.29 39.82
N TYR A 289 1.97 22.99 39.62
CA TYR A 289 2.99 21.94 39.64
C TYR A 289 3.89 21.98 40.89
N THR A 290 3.36 22.46 42.01
CA THR A 290 4.11 22.68 43.25
C THR A 290 3.65 21.71 44.33
N CYS A 291 4.61 21.07 44.99
CA CYS A 291 4.34 20.24 46.16
C CYS A 291 3.73 21.10 47.28
N GLN A 292 2.50 20.78 47.68
CA GLN A 292 1.76 21.52 48.71
C GLN A 292 2.31 21.27 50.14
N CYS A 293 3.19 20.28 50.29
CA CYS A 293 3.88 20.00 51.55
C CYS A 293 5.16 20.82 51.70
N CYS A 294 6.09 20.74 50.73
CA CYS A 294 7.43 21.32 50.85
C CYS A 294 7.72 22.50 49.91
N GLY A 295 6.77 22.94 49.09
CA GLY A 295 6.95 24.04 48.15
C GLY A 295 7.83 23.72 46.92
N GLN A 296 8.29 22.47 46.76
CA GLN A 296 9.07 22.09 45.58
C GLN A 296 8.24 22.23 44.31
N HIS A 297 8.65 23.11 43.39
CA HIS A 297 8.07 23.22 42.05
C HIS A 297 8.68 22.18 41.09
N GLY A 298 7.84 21.43 40.39
CA GLY A 298 8.23 20.46 39.36
C GLY A 298 8.92 19.19 39.89
N GLY A 299 9.56 18.46 38.97
CA GLY A 299 10.20 17.18 39.24
C GLY A 299 9.21 16.00 39.29
N LYS A 300 9.50 14.99 40.11
CA LYS A 300 8.66 13.78 40.21
C LYS A 300 7.49 14.01 41.15
N LEU A 301 6.35 14.43 40.60
CA LEU A 301 5.12 14.74 41.35
C LEU A 301 4.12 13.57 41.33
N ASN A 302 3.31 13.49 42.38
CA ASN A 302 2.21 12.55 42.54
C ASN A 302 0.95 13.32 42.99
N ALA A 303 -0.21 12.99 42.41
CA ALA A 303 -1.48 13.46 42.93
C ALA A 303 -1.94 12.45 43.97
N HIS A 304 -1.98 12.89 45.21
CA HIS A 304 -2.43 12.09 46.34
C HIS A 304 -3.92 12.34 46.56
N HIS A 305 -4.68 11.28 46.84
CA HIS A 305 -6.09 11.38 47.20
C HIS A 305 -6.22 11.71 48.69
N ILE A 306 -6.87 12.82 49.05
CA ILE A 306 -7.07 13.25 50.44
C ILE A 306 -7.98 12.25 51.18
N LYS A 307 -9.09 11.86 50.54
CA LYS A 307 -9.95 10.74 50.95
C LYS A 307 -9.65 9.53 50.09
N ASN A 308 -9.50 8.37 50.72
CA ASN A 308 -9.06 7.14 50.06
C ASN A 308 -9.86 6.79 48.79
N PHE A 309 -9.12 6.47 47.72
CA PHE A 309 -9.65 6.10 46.42
C PHE A 309 -10.53 4.84 46.44
N SER A 310 -10.23 3.88 47.33
CA SER A 310 -10.99 2.62 47.46
C SER A 310 -12.38 2.86 48.03
N ASP A 311 -12.47 3.70 49.06
CA ASP A 311 -13.66 3.80 49.91
C ASP A 311 -14.60 4.93 49.45
N ASN A 312 -14.07 5.91 48.71
CA ASN A 312 -14.79 7.10 48.27
C ASN A 312 -14.89 7.14 46.75
N GLN A 313 -15.70 6.25 46.18
CA GLN A 313 -15.80 6.09 44.73
C GLN A 313 -16.24 7.35 43.99
N ASP A 314 -17.18 8.10 44.60
CA ASP A 314 -17.73 9.33 44.05
C ASP A 314 -16.72 10.49 44.05
N LEU A 315 -15.68 10.40 44.89
CA LEU A 315 -14.65 11.44 45.05
C LEU A 315 -13.35 11.12 44.32
N ARG A 316 -13.28 10.02 43.56
CA ARG A 316 -12.05 9.58 42.88
C ARG A 316 -11.48 10.62 41.91
N PHE A 317 -12.37 11.41 41.29
CA PHE A 317 -12.03 12.41 40.28
C PHE A 317 -12.44 13.83 40.68
N ASP A 318 -12.83 14.02 41.95
CA ASP A 318 -13.00 15.35 42.50
C ASP A 318 -11.62 16.00 42.65
N ILE A 319 -11.43 17.15 42.02
CA ILE A 319 -10.16 17.89 42.04
C ILE A 319 -9.82 18.29 43.48
N ASP A 320 -10.82 18.64 44.30
CA ASP A 320 -10.63 19.04 45.69
C ASP A 320 -10.28 17.85 46.60
N ASN A 321 -10.51 16.63 46.12
CA ASN A 321 -10.02 15.41 46.76
C ASN A 321 -8.58 15.05 46.34
N GLY A 322 -7.91 15.89 45.56
CA GLY A 322 -6.52 15.73 45.17
C GLY A 322 -5.58 16.76 45.78
N ILE A 323 -4.34 16.36 46.06
CA ILE A 323 -3.25 17.26 46.46
C ILE A 323 -1.94 16.86 45.79
N THR A 324 -1.16 17.84 45.32
CA THR A 324 0.14 17.60 44.70
C THR A 324 1.23 17.42 45.74
N LEU A 325 1.90 16.26 45.72
CA LEU A 325 3.04 15.95 46.57
C LEU A 325 4.23 15.48 45.72
N CYS A 326 5.44 15.98 46.02
CA CYS A 326 6.65 15.48 45.38
C CYS A 326 6.95 14.05 45.83
N PHE A 327 7.80 13.34 45.08
CA PHE A 327 8.19 11.96 45.39
C PHE A 327 8.69 11.81 46.83
N ASN A 328 9.47 12.76 47.34
CA ASN A 328 10.00 12.69 48.70
C ASN A 328 8.92 12.89 49.76
N CYS A 329 7.93 13.76 49.53
CA CYS A 329 6.84 13.97 50.48
C CYS A 329 5.75 12.89 50.38
N HIS A 330 5.62 12.21 49.25
CA HIS A 330 4.57 11.22 49.03
C HIS A 330 5.01 9.79 49.33
N SER A 331 6.22 9.41 48.89
CA SER A 331 6.61 8.02 48.69
C SER A 331 7.00 7.28 49.97
N LEU A 332 6.64 6.00 50.04
CA LEU A 332 7.13 5.04 51.05
C LEU A 332 8.65 4.86 51.05
N LYS A 333 9.30 5.16 49.92
CA LYS A 333 10.75 5.03 49.73
C LYS A 333 11.54 6.25 50.21
N SER A 334 10.86 7.32 50.59
CA SER A 334 11.51 8.48 51.17
C SER A 334 11.44 8.41 52.69
N GLU A 335 12.51 8.81 53.35
CA GLU A 335 12.65 8.79 54.81
C GLU A 335 11.49 9.51 55.52
N TYR A 336 11.02 10.61 54.95
CA TYR A 336 9.98 11.48 55.49
C TYR A 336 8.72 11.51 54.62
N GLY A 337 8.50 10.50 53.77
CA GLY A 337 7.31 10.45 52.93
C GLY A 337 6.05 10.09 53.71
N PHE A 338 4.93 10.72 53.37
CA PHE A 338 3.62 10.49 53.99
C PHE A 338 3.28 9.00 54.10
N HIS A 339 3.39 8.26 52.99
CA HIS A 339 3.08 6.83 53.00
C HIS A 339 4.06 5.99 53.82
N ARG A 340 5.27 6.48 54.11
CA ARG A 340 6.19 5.79 55.03
C ARG A 340 5.71 5.92 56.48
N LEU A 341 5.16 7.08 56.84
CA LEU A 341 4.68 7.36 58.20
C LEU A 341 3.31 6.74 58.47
N TYR A 342 2.36 6.89 57.54
CA TYR A 342 0.96 6.53 57.75
C TYR A 342 0.50 5.30 56.93
N GLY A 343 1.40 4.68 56.17
CA GLY A 343 1.04 3.57 55.27
C GLY A 343 0.33 4.02 53.98
N GLN A 344 -0.09 3.07 53.15
CA GLN A 344 -0.72 3.33 51.84
C GLN A 344 -2.24 3.25 51.84
N HIS A 345 -2.83 2.87 52.97
CA HIS A 345 -4.23 2.49 53.08
C HIS A 345 -4.85 3.14 54.31
N ASN A 346 -6.16 3.38 54.25
CA ASN A 346 -6.94 3.95 55.34
C ASN A 346 -6.38 5.29 55.85
N ASN A 347 -5.78 6.08 54.96
CA ASN A 347 -5.27 7.41 55.31
C ASN A 347 -6.44 8.39 55.45
N THR A 348 -6.33 9.29 56.41
CA THR A 348 -7.35 10.30 56.73
C THR A 348 -6.86 11.70 56.37
N LYS A 349 -7.78 12.64 56.21
CA LYS A 349 -7.45 14.03 55.95
C LYS A 349 -6.65 14.62 57.11
N GLU A 350 -7.02 14.26 58.33
CA GLU A 350 -6.38 14.73 59.56
C GLU A 350 -4.91 14.32 59.63
N GLN A 351 -4.58 13.07 59.25
CA GLN A 351 -3.20 12.60 59.15
C GLN A 351 -2.39 13.36 58.10
N LEU A 352 -3.00 13.66 56.96
CA LEU A 352 -2.35 14.41 55.89
C LEU A 352 -2.09 15.86 56.31
N ASP A 353 -3.06 16.52 56.94
CA ASP A 353 -2.93 17.88 57.45
C ASP A 353 -1.86 17.98 58.54
N GLU A 354 -1.85 17.03 59.48
CA GLU A 354 -0.81 16.88 60.52
C GLU A 354 0.58 16.74 59.89
N TYR A 355 0.71 15.82 58.92
CA TYR A 355 1.95 15.58 58.20
C TYR A 355 2.47 16.85 57.49
N ILE A 356 1.60 17.55 56.77
CA ILE A 356 1.97 18.77 56.05
C ILE A 356 2.45 19.84 57.02
N LYS A 357 1.72 20.07 58.10
CA LYS A 357 2.09 21.04 59.14
C LYS A 357 3.47 20.72 59.73
N MET A 358 3.68 19.47 60.16
CA MET A 358 4.96 19.01 60.71
C MET A 358 6.12 19.21 59.72
N ARG A 359 5.90 18.92 58.43
CA ARG A 359 6.94 19.07 57.40
C ARG A 359 7.23 20.53 57.07
N GLN A 360 6.23 21.40 57.06
CA GLN A 360 6.41 22.82 56.83
C GLN A 360 7.18 23.46 57.99
N GLU A 361 6.86 23.11 59.24
CA GLU A 361 7.60 23.56 60.43
C GLU A 361 9.06 23.10 60.43
N ALA A 362 9.36 21.92 59.88
CA ALA A 362 10.72 21.39 59.79
C ALA A 362 11.56 21.97 58.62
N VAL A 363 10.92 22.63 57.65
CA VAL A 363 11.56 23.23 56.46
C VAL A 363 11.62 24.76 56.54
N SER A 364 10.81 25.36 57.42
CA SER A 364 10.85 26.78 57.82
C SER A 364 12.02 27.04 58.75
#